data_AF-A0A149UTU2-F1
#
_entry.id   AF-A0A149UTU2-F1
#
_cell.length_a   1.000
_cell.length_b   1.000
_cell.length_c   1.000
_cell.angle_alpha   90.00
_cell.angle_beta   90.00
_cell.angle_gamma   90.00
#
_symmetry.space_group_name_H-M   'P 1'
#
loop_
_entity.id
_entity.type
_entity.pdbx_description
1 polymer ?
#
loop_
_entity_poly.entity_id
_entity_poly.type
_entity_poly.pdbx_seq_one_letter_code
_entity_poly.pdbx_strand_id
1 'polypeptide(L)' 'MTLAKKTANPPAGFKIAYSRTTGTSEWSAFGMQRFSPIHLEQVAALDPDVWVQYGNREGRDVIYVRAK' A
#
# COMPACT_ATOMS: atom_id res chain seq x y z
N MET A 1 -4.43 -2.53 15.60
CA MET A 1 -4.51 -3.71 14.71
C MET A 1 -5.19 -3.27 13.43
N THR A 2 -4.43 -2.92 12.39
CA THR A 2 -4.97 -2.52 11.09
C THR A 2 -4.86 -3.71 10.15
N LEU A 3 -6.00 -4.27 9.76
CA LEU A 3 -6.09 -5.42 8.86
C LEU A 3 -5.52 -5.03 7.48
N ALA A 4 -4.28 -5.40 7.22
CA ALA A 4 -3.83 -5.54 5.84
C ALA A 4 -4.68 -6.61 5.15
N LYS A 5 -5.31 -6.22 4.05
CA LYS A 5 -6.11 -7.12 3.24
C LYS A 5 -5.13 -8.05 2.50
N LYS A 6 -4.98 -9.26 3.03
CA LYS A 6 -4.02 -10.30 2.63
C LYS A 6 -4.34 -10.98 1.29
N THR A 7 -4.82 -10.24 0.30
CA THR A 7 -5.00 -10.78 -1.06
C THR A 7 -3.70 -10.62 -1.84
N ALA A 8 -3.27 -11.63 -2.58
CA ALA A 8 -2.00 -11.61 -3.31
C ALA A 8 -1.99 -10.56 -4.46
N ASN A 9 -3.18 -10.17 -4.93
CA ASN A 9 -3.36 -9.27 -6.05
C ASN A 9 -4.21 -8.05 -5.64
N PRO A 10 -3.81 -6.83 -6.06
CA PRO A 10 -4.66 -5.65 -5.90
C PRO A 10 -5.98 -5.80 -6.64
N PRO A 11 -7.09 -5.24 -6.10
CA PRO A 11 -8.32 -5.12 -6.86
C PRO A 11 -8.09 -4.33 -8.16
N ALA A 12 -8.92 -4.57 -9.18
CA ALA A 12 -8.82 -3.86 -10.45
C ALA A 12 -8.86 -2.33 -10.26
N GLY A 13 -8.02 -1.59 -10.99
CA GLY A 13 -7.95 -0.13 -10.95
C GLY A 13 -7.04 0.47 -9.87
N PHE A 14 -6.41 -0.36 -9.02
CA PHE A 14 -5.39 0.08 -8.08
C PHE A 14 -4.02 0.17 -8.75
N LYS A 15 -3.27 1.24 -8.41
CA LYS A 15 -1.89 1.46 -8.83
C LYS A 15 -0.99 1.45 -7.61
N ILE A 16 0.26 1.02 -7.78
CA ILE A 16 1.25 1.05 -6.69
C ILE A 16 1.57 2.52 -6.38
N ALA A 17 1.44 2.89 -5.10
CA ALA A 17 1.85 4.18 -4.57
C ALA A 17 3.20 4.11 -3.88
N TYR A 18 3.39 3.08 -3.06
CA TYR A 18 4.62 2.86 -2.31
C TYR A 18 4.97 1.38 -2.25
N SER A 19 6.27 1.07 -2.22
CA SER A 19 6.75 -0.26 -1.86
C SER A 19 7.97 -0.17 -0.98
N ARG A 20 8.16 -1.14 -0.08
CA ARG A 20 9.39 -1.33 0.67
C ARG A 20 9.69 -2.81 0.81
N THR A 21 10.94 -3.13 1.11
CA THR A 21 11.28 -4.48 1.57
C THR A 21 10.65 -4.69 2.95
N THR A 22 10.03 -5.83 3.19
CA THR A 22 9.43 -6.12 4.50
C THR A 22 10.53 -6.07 5.57
N GLY A 23 10.29 -5.28 6.62
CA GLY A 23 11.26 -5.06 7.70
C GLY A 23 12.19 -3.85 7.50
N THR A 24 12.15 -3.17 6.34
CA THR A 24 12.82 -1.88 6.19
C THR A 24 11.90 -0.74 6.58
N SER A 25 12.47 0.38 7.04
CA SER A 25 11.69 1.59 7.38
C SER A 25 11.41 2.46 6.16
N GLU A 26 12.23 2.35 5.11
CA GLU A 26 12.19 3.23 3.95
C GLU A 26 11.20 2.75 2.90
N TRP A 27 10.32 3.66 2.48
CA TRP A 27 9.36 3.45 1.40
C TRP A 27 9.87 4.07 0.10
N SER A 28 9.87 3.29 -0.98
CA SER A 28 10.04 3.79 -2.34
C SER A 28 8.69 4.28 -2.87
N ALA A 29 8.62 5.53 -3.31
CA ALA A 29 7.44 6.12 -3.93
C ALA A 29 7.37 5.79 -5.43
N PHE A 30 6.15 5.59 -5.93
CA PHE A 30 5.86 5.39 -7.35
C PHE A 30 4.95 6.53 -7.84
N GLY A 31 5.43 7.28 -8.83
CA GLY A 31 4.71 8.44 -9.37
C GLY A 31 4.61 9.61 -8.39
N MET A 32 3.70 10.55 -8.67
CA MET A 32 3.43 11.69 -7.78
C MET A 32 2.39 11.28 -6.73
N GLN A 33 2.87 10.99 -5.52
CA GLN A 33 2.01 10.69 -4.38
C GLN A 33 1.74 11.96 -3.57
N ARG A 34 0.45 12.28 -3.36
CA ARG A 34 0.04 13.44 -2.56
C ARG A 34 0.23 13.21 -1.06
N PHE A 35 0.11 11.96 -0.61
CA PHE A 35 0.06 11.58 0.80
C PHE A 35 1.24 10.69 1.15
N SER A 36 1.75 10.84 2.37
CA SER A 36 2.84 10.00 2.88
C SER A 36 2.38 8.54 3.06
N PRO A 37 3.30 7.56 3.02
CA PRO A 37 2.96 6.16 3.20
C PRO A 37 2.30 5.91 4.57
N ILE A 38 2.78 6.57 5.63
CA ILE A 38 2.19 6.47 6.98
C ILE A 38 0.73 6.92 6.98
N HIS A 39 0.42 8.03 6.29
CA HIS A 39 -0.95 8.51 6.17
C HIS A 39 -1.82 7.49 5.44
N LEU A 40 -1.34 6.95 4.32
CA LEU A 40 -2.04 5.93 3.55
C LEU A 40 -2.28 4.64 4.36
N GLU A 41 -1.31 4.19 5.16
CA GLU A 41 -1.47 3.04 6.06
C GLU A 41 -2.57 3.27 7.10
N GLN A 42 -2.68 4.48 7.64
CA GLN A 42 -3.73 4.82 8.62
C GLN A 42 -5.12 4.86 7.98
N VAL A 43 -5.25 5.45 6.79
CA VAL A 43 -6.54 5.55 6.11
C VAL A 43 -6.94 4.27 5.39
N ALA A 44 -6.04 3.32 5.13
CA ALA A 44 -6.36 2.06 4.46
C ALA A 44 -7.46 1.22 5.14
N ALA A 45 -7.71 1.45 6.44
CA ALA A 45 -8.81 0.83 7.17
C ALA A 45 -10.17 1.53 6.97
N LEU A 46 -10.16 2.77 6.52
CA LEU A 46 -11.34 3.64 6.38
C LEU A 46 -11.68 3.92 4.92
N ASP A 47 -10.66 4.08 4.08
CA ASP A 47 -10.77 4.42 2.68
C ASP A 47 -10.72 3.15 1.81
N PRO A 48 -11.81 2.80 1.12
CA PRO A 48 -11.83 1.64 0.23
C PRO A 48 -10.94 1.82 -1.00
N ASP A 49 -10.50 3.04 -1.33
CA ASP A 49 -9.60 3.35 -2.45
C ASP A 49 -8.11 3.24 -2.07
N VAL A 50 -7.80 2.89 -0.81
CA VAL A 50 -6.45 2.60 -0.34
C VAL A 50 -6.34 1.13 0.08
N TRP A 51 -5.33 0.45 -0.43
CA TRP A 51 -5.10 -0.96 -0.15
C TRP A 51 -3.65 -1.20 0.24
N VAL A 52 -3.42 -1.88 1.37
CA VAL A 52 -2.08 -2.16 1.89
C VAL A 52 -1.88 -3.67 1.98
N GLN A 53 -0.75 -4.12 1.44
CA GLN A 53 -0.32 -5.51 1.44
C GLN A 53 1.03 -5.61 2.13
N TYR A 54 1.10 -6.30 3.27
CA TYR A 54 2.38 -6.59 3.95
C TYR A 54 2.88 -7.98 3.61
N GLY A 55 4.19 -8.14 3.46
CA GLY A 55 4.84 -9.44 3.25
C GLY A 55 4.33 -10.16 2.01
N ASN A 56 4.27 -9.47 0.87
CA ASN A 56 3.90 -10.08 -0.40
C ASN A 56 4.86 -11.22 -0.79
N ARG A 57 4.59 -11.94 -1.89
CA ARG A 57 5.38 -13.11 -2.32
C ARG A 57 6.87 -12.81 -2.57
N GLU A 58 7.23 -11.54 -2.77
CA GLU A 58 8.61 -11.08 -2.97
C GLU A 58 9.26 -10.54 -1.68
N GLY A 59 8.60 -10.68 -0.52
CA GLY A 59 9.07 -10.12 0.74
C GLY A 59 9.00 -8.60 0.79
N ARG A 60 7.97 -8.01 0.16
CA ARG A 60 7.75 -6.56 0.11
C ARG A 60 6.43 -6.18 0.74
N ASP A 61 6.43 -5.00 1.36
CA ASP A 61 5.21 -4.31 1.75
C ASP A 61 4.86 -3.30 0.66
N VAL A 62 3.60 -3.25 0.26
CA VAL A 62 3.14 -2.43 -0.87
C VAL A 62 1.86 -1.71 -0.49
N ILE A 63 1.81 -0.42 -0.81
CA ILE A 63 0.62 0.43 -0.69
C ILE A 63 0.14 0.69 -2.11
N TYR A 64 -1.15 0.45 -2.32
CA TYR A 64 -1.85 0.69 -3.56
C TYR A 64 -2.93 1.74 -3.35
N VAL A 65 -3.09 2.61 -4.35
CA VAL A 65 -4.13 3.65 -4.38
C VAL A 65 -4.89 3.56 -5.68
N ARG A 66 -6.20 3.77 -5.65
CA ARG A 66 -7.01 3.94 -6.85
C ARG A 66 -7.02 5.41 -7.25
N ALA A 67 -6.63 5.70 -8.49
CA ALA A 67 -6.85 7.02 -9.07
C ALA A 67 -8.34 7.19 -9.38
N LYS A 68 -8.92 8.32 -8.98
CA LYS A 68 -10.24 8.74 -9.46
C LYS A 68 -10.13 9.27 -10.88
#